data_AF-A0A3C1D6N0-F1
#
_entry.id   AF-A0A3C1D6N0-F1
#
_cell.length_a   1.000
_cell.length_b   1.000
_cell.length_c   1.000
_cell.angle_alpha   90.00
_cell.angle_beta   90.00
_cell.angle_gamma   90.00
#
_symmetry.space_group_name_H-M   'P 1'
#
loop_
_entity.id
_entity.type
_entity.pdbx_description
1 polymer ?
#
loop_
_entity_poly.entity_id
_entity_poly.type
_entity_poly.pdbx_seq_one_letter_code
_entity_poly.pdbx_strand_id
1 'polypeptide(L)'
;HQCPDREHHARWAERYWKLNRTVERLRGQIDARTGTVARVFDRIVDVLASLDYVRVDADGAATLTAAGRTMRRIYGERDLLVAESLRLGLWDSLDAPSLAALACALVYEPRRDEPGERALPRGAFREALAQTLDLWQRLDDLERDSRLPGSEPPAAGLALAMHSWAKGMPLDRVLREADLAAGDFVRWAKQTIDLLDQMSLVAEPSLATVARRALDGVRRGIVAYSSV
;
A
#
# COMPACT_ATOMS: atom_id res chain seq x y z
N HIS A 1 -2.49 59.06 34.12
CA HIS A 1 -2.27 59.57 32.74
C HIS A 1 -0.91 60.27 32.53
N GLN A 2 0.10 60.10 33.39
CA GLN A 2 1.36 60.88 33.34
C GLN A 2 2.61 60.08 32.88
N CYS A 3 2.46 59.04 32.05
CA CYS A 3 3.62 58.34 31.48
C CYS A 3 3.94 58.93 30.09
N PRO A 4 5.10 59.57 29.89
CA PRO A 4 5.49 60.16 28.61
C PRO A 4 5.55 59.13 27.46
N ASP A 5 5.90 57.88 27.79
CA ASP A 5 6.06 56.79 26.83
C ASP A 5 4.82 55.88 26.71
N ARG A 6 3.65 56.35 27.17
CA ARG A 6 2.41 55.56 27.20
C ARG A 6 2.05 54.98 25.83
N GLU A 7 2.20 55.75 24.77
CA GLU A 7 1.91 55.29 23.40
C GLU A 7 2.95 54.27 22.90
N HIS A 8 4.18 54.34 23.39
CA HIS A 8 5.20 53.35 23.11
C HIS A 8 4.88 52.04 23.84
N HIS A 9 4.56 52.10 25.13
CA HIS A 9 4.14 50.93 25.92
C HIS A 9 2.84 50.30 25.38
N ALA A 10 1.88 51.09 24.94
CA ALA A 10 0.64 50.60 24.33
C ALA A 10 0.90 49.82 23.03
N ARG A 11 1.80 50.31 22.17
CA ARG A 11 2.20 49.63 20.93
C ARG A 11 2.95 48.33 21.20
N TRP A 12 3.81 48.30 22.22
CA TRP A 12 4.49 47.07 22.65
C TRP A 12 3.52 46.06 23.25
N ALA A 13 2.56 46.49 24.05
CA ALA A 13 1.50 45.64 24.59
C ALA A 13 0.62 45.06 23.46
N GLU A 14 0.25 45.87 22.46
CA GLU A 14 -0.54 45.40 21.32
C GLU A 14 0.22 44.36 20.47
N ARG A 15 1.52 44.59 20.23
CA ARG A 15 2.39 43.61 19.55
C ARG A 15 2.53 42.33 20.36
N TYR A 16 2.71 42.42 21.68
CA TYR A 16 2.74 41.26 22.57
C TYR A 16 1.44 40.46 22.48
N TRP A 17 0.28 41.09 22.61
CA TRP A 17 -1.02 40.39 22.53
C TRP A 17 -1.31 39.79 21.16
N LYS A 18 -0.83 40.41 20.07
CA LYS A 18 -0.94 39.85 18.72
C LYS A 18 -0.03 38.64 18.52
N LEU A 19 1.22 38.72 19.00
CA LEU A 19 2.16 37.62 18.93
C LEU A 19 1.72 36.46 19.83
N ASN A 20 1.26 36.74 21.05
CA ASN A 20 0.76 35.74 21.98
C ASN A 20 -0.45 34.98 21.41
N ARG A 21 -1.42 35.69 20.81
CA ARG A 21 -2.55 35.04 20.09
C ARG A 21 -2.10 34.16 18.92
N THR A 22 -1.04 34.56 18.23
CA THR A 22 -0.47 33.77 17.12
C THR A 22 0.22 32.52 17.64
N VAL A 23 0.97 32.63 18.74
CA VAL A 23 1.61 31.51 19.44
C VAL A 23 0.56 30.53 19.96
N GLU A 24 -0.49 31.00 20.63
CA GLU A 24 -1.58 30.15 21.14
C GLU A 24 -2.35 29.46 20.00
N ARG A 25 -2.59 30.15 18.88
CA ARG A 25 -3.19 29.53 17.69
C ARG A 25 -2.30 28.43 17.10
N LEU A 26 -0.99 28.67 16.99
CA LEU A 26 -0.04 27.69 16.47
C LEU A 26 0.10 26.48 17.42
N ARG A 27 0.11 26.71 18.74
CA ARG A 27 0.08 25.65 19.76
C ARG A 27 -1.19 24.81 19.65
N GLY A 28 -2.37 25.44 19.59
CA GLY A 28 -3.63 24.73 19.39
C GLY A 28 -3.68 23.94 18.07
N GLN A 29 -3.05 24.44 16.99
CA GLN A 29 -2.92 23.70 15.73
C GLN A 29 -1.98 22.49 15.84
N ILE A 30 -0.88 22.63 16.60
CA ILE A 30 0.04 21.53 16.90
C ILE A 30 -0.68 20.47 17.74
N ASP A 31 -1.36 20.87 18.83
CA ASP A 31 -2.05 19.94 19.73
C ASP A 31 -3.21 19.22 19.03
N ALA A 32 -3.97 19.93 18.19
CA ALA A 32 -5.02 19.34 17.37
C ALA A 32 -4.48 18.35 16.32
N ARG A 33 -3.32 18.66 15.70
CA ARG A 33 -2.65 17.74 14.76
C ARG A 33 -2.07 16.52 15.48
N THR A 34 -1.39 16.71 16.60
CA THR A 34 -0.80 15.64 17.42
C THR A 34 -1.88 14.69 17.93
N GLY A 35 -3.00 15.24 18.42
CA GLY A 35 -4.16 14.44 18.83
C GLY A 35 -4.88 13.73 17.68
N THR A 36 -4.67 14.16 16.43
CA THR A 36 -5.23 13.47 15.25
C THR A 36 -4.39 12.26 14.86
N VAL A 37 -3.06 12.37 14.92
CA VAL A 37 -2.15 11.24 14.63
C VAL A 37 -2.34 10.12 15.65
N ALA A 38 -2.41 10.44 16.95
CA ALA A 38 -2.65 9.44 18.00
C ALA A 38 -3.99 8.70 17.77
N ARG A 39 -5.08 9.43 17.49
CA ARG A 39 -6.38 8.82 17.21
C ARG A 39 -6.40 7.92 15.96
N VAL A 40 -5.64 8.26 14.93
CA VAL A 40 -5.52 7.41 13.74
C VAL A 40 -4.70 6.17 14.06
N PHE A 41 -3.61 6.31 14.82
CA PHE A 41 -2.81 5.19 15.28
C PHE A 41 -3.63 4.20 16.12
N ASP A 42 -4.42 4.68 17.08
CA ASP A 42 -5.28 3.84 17.91
C ASP A 42 -6.27 3.03 17.06
N ARG A 43 -6.90 3.67 16.06
CA ARG A 43 -7.81 2.99 15.12
C ARG A 43 -7.12 1.92 14.28
N ILE A 44 -5.88 2.17 13.85
CA ILE A 44 -5.09 1.16 13.13
C ILE A 44 -4.78 -0.01 14.07
N VAL A 45 -4.40 0.25 15.31
CA VAL A 45 -4.16 -0.79 16.31
C VAL A 45 -5.42 -1.61 16.57
N ASP A 46 -6.59 -1.00 16.65
CA ASP A 46 -7.87 -1.69 16.82
C ASP A 46 -8.17 -2.64 15.64
N VAL A 47 -7.98 -2.17 14.40
CA VAL A 47 -8.14 -3.02 13.19
C VAL A 47 -7.15 -4.18 13.22
N LEU A 48 -5.87 -3.92 13.48
CA LEU A 48 -4.85 -4.97 13.54
C LEU A 48 -5.07 -5.94 14.70
N ALA A 49 -5.63 -5.49 15.82
CA ALA A 49 -6.00 -6.35 16.93
C ALA A 49 -7.19 -7.26 16.58
N SER A 50 -8.19 -6.73 15.87
CA SER A 50 -9.34 -7.52 15.41
C SER A 50 -8.97 -8.68 14.48
N LEU A 51 -7.84 -8.55 13.78
CA LEU A 51 -7.30 -9.55 12.84
C LEU A 51 -6.19 -10.44 13.44
N ASP A 52 -5.88 -10.29 14.74
CA ASP A 52 -4.79 -10.96 15.49
C ASP A 52 -3.38 -10.67 14.94
N TYR A 53 -3.14 -9.47 14.41
CA TYR A 53 -1.78 -8.95 14.12
C TYR A 53 -1.13 -8.27 15.33
N VAL A 54 -1.96 -7.70 16.20
CA VAL A 54 -1.54 -7.02 17.44
C VAL A 54 -2.33 -7.58 18.62
N ARG A 55 -1.68 -7.70 19.78
CA ARG A 55 -2.36 -7.94 21.07
C ARG A 55 -2.13 -6.77 21.99
N VAL A 56 -3.22 -6.26 22.55
CA VAL A 56 -3.20 -5.20 23.54
C VAL A 56 -3.47 -5.84 24.90
N ASP A 57 -2.58 -5.63 25.86
CA ASP A 57 -2.76 -6.13 27.23
C ASP A 57 -3.68 -5.23 28.08
N ALA A 58 -3.92 -5.63 29.32
CA ALA A 58 -4.80 -4.89 30.25
C ALA A 58 -4.28 -3.48 30.60
N ASP A 59 -2.97 -3.26 30.44
CA ASP A 59 -2.32 -1.97 30.72
C ASP A 59 -2.24 -1.08 29.45
N GLY A 60 -2.77 -1.57 28.32
CA GLY A 60 -2.83 -0.85 27.05
C GLY A 60 -1.55 -0.98 26.20
N ALA A 61 -0.62 -1.85 26.56
CA ALA A 61 0.59 -2.05 25.77
C ALA A 61 0.32 -2.98 24.58
N ALA A 62 0.64 -2.50 23.37
CA ALA A 62 0.47 -3.22 22.12
C ALA A 62 1.72 -4.05 21.79
N THR A 63 1.54 -5.34 21.46
CA THR A 63 2.62 -6.25 21.06
C THR A 63 2.27 -6.99 19.76
N LEU A 64 3.27 -7.23 18.90
CA LEU A 64 3.07 -7.95 17.65
C LEU A 64 2.94 -9.47 17.88
N THR A 65 1.91 -10.05 17.27
CA THR A 65 1.76 -11.51 17.16
C THR A 65 2.75 -12.09 16.15
N ALA A 66 2.73 -13.42 15.96
CA ALA A 66 3.51 -14.04 14.89
C ALA A 66 3.09 -13.50 13.51
N ALA A 67 1.78 -13.39 13.25
CA ALA A 67 1.24 -12.78 12.04
C ALA A 67 1.67 -11.31 11.90
N GLY A 68 1.61 -10.53 12.99
CA GLY A 68 2.12 -9.16 13.08
C GLY A 68 3.58 -9.01 12.62
N ARG A 69 4.44 -9.93 13.06
CA ARG A 69 5.87 -9.92 12.69
C ARG A 69 6.09 -10.31 11.23
N THR A 70 5.27 -11.20 10.69
CA THR A 70 5.32 -11.57 9.27
C THR A 70 4.86 -10.41 8.40
N MET A 71 3.73 -9.79 8.71
CA MET A 71 3.19 -8.64 7.97
C MET A 71 4.16 -7.46 7.95
N ARG A 72 4.90 -7.21 9.04
CA ARG A 72 5.95 -6.17 9.12
C ARG A 72 7.03 -6.26 8.02
N ARG A 73 7.18 -7.43 7.38
CA ARG A 73 8.16 -7.66 6.31
C ARG A 73 7.59 -7.38 4.91
N ILE A 74 6.31 -7.04 4.81
CA ILE A 74 5.61 -6.63 3.60
C ILE A 74 5.54 -5.10 3.63
N TYR A 75 5.96 -4.46 2.56
CA TYR A 75 6.00 -3.01 2.43
C TYR A 75 5.16 -2.58 1.25
N GLY A 76 4.13 -1.77 1.51
CA GLY A 76 3.28 -1.18 0.48
C GLY A 76 1.95 -0.73 1.07
N GLU A 77 1.15 -0.04 0.26
CA GLU A 77 -0.17 0.48 0.68
C GLU A 77 -1.21 -0.63 0.93
N ARG A 78 -0.97 -1.84 0.42
CA ARG A 78 -1.86 -3.00 0.52
C ARG A 78 -1.23 -4.15 1.30
N ASP A 79 -0.33 -3.84 2.25
CA ASP A 79 0.40 -4.83 3.05
C ASP A 79 -0.54 -5.76 3.84
N LEU A 80 -1.60 -5.23 4.47
CA LEU A 80 -2.61 -6.01 5.18
C LEU A 80 -3.36 -6.96 4.24
N LEU A 81 -3.76 -6.48 3.05
CA LEU A 81 -4.42 -7.31 2.04
C LEU A 81 -3.51 -8.44 1.57
N VAL A 82 -2.23 -8.16 1.34
CA VAL A 82 -1.24 -9.18 0.96
C VAL A 82 -1.07 -10.20 2.09
N ALA A 83 -0.91 -9.75 3.33
CA ALA A 83 -0.74 -10.62 4.48
C ALA A 83 -1.95 -11.54 4.69
N GLU A 84 -3.16 -11.00 4.62
CA GLU A 84 -4.39 -11.78 4.76
C GLU A 84 -4.60 -12.74 3.59
N SER A 85 -4.30 -12.32 2.36
CA SER A 85 -4.40 -13.20 1.19
C SER A 85 -3.46 -14.40 1.28
N LEU A 86 -2.24 -14.19 1.80
CA LEU A 86 -1.28 -15.24 2.09
C LEU A 86 -1.78 -16.16 3.23
N ARG A 87 -2.31 -15.59 4.31
CA ARG A 87 -2.84 -16.36 5.46
C ARG A 87 -4.02 -17.24 5.07
N LEU A 88 -4.84 -16.78 4.13
CA LEU A 88 -6.00 -17.50 3.60
C LEU A 88 -5.67 -18.44 2.42
N GLY A 89 -4.43 -18.45 1.92
CA GLY A 89 -4.01 -19.32 0.82
C GLY A 89 -4.68 -19.01 -0.53
N LEU A 90 -5.12 -17.75 -0.75
CA LEU A 90 -5.90 -17.37 -1.94
C LEU A 90 -5.13 -17.56 -3.26
N TRP A 91 -3.81 -17.69 -3.19
CA TRP A 91 -2.90 -17.68 -4.33
C TRP A 91 -2.21 -19.03 -4.56
N ASP A 92 -2.55 -20.06 -3.79
CA ASP A 92 -1.87 -21.36 -3.78
C ASP A 92 -1.98 -22.12 -5.12
N SER A 93 -3.03 -21.84 -5.91
CA SER A 93 -3.25 -22.43 -7.22
C SER A 93 -2.56 -21.67 -8.37
N LEU A 94 -1.88 -20.55 -8.10
CA LEU A 94 -1.28 -19.74 -9.14
C LEU A 94 0.06 -20.30 -9.61
N ASP A 95 0.26 -20.26 -10.93
CA ASP A 95 1.59 -20.43 -11.52
C ASP A 95 2.38 -19.11 -11.46
N ALA A 96 3.68 -19.18 -11.80
CA ALA A 96 4.57 -18.02 -11.69
C ALA A 96 4.11 -16.81 -12.53
N PRO A 97 3.70 -16.96 -13.82
CA PRO A 97 3.16 -15.83 -14.58
C PRO A 97 1.86 -15.25 -14.00
N SER A 98 0.96 -16.09 -13.48
CA SER A 98 -0.28 -15.61 -12.85
C SER A 98 -0.01 -14.89 -11.53
N LEU A 99 0.95 -15.36 -10.74
CA LEU A 99 1.36 -14.68 -9.51
C LEU A 99 2.00 -13.31 -9.80
N ALA A 100 2.84 -13.22 -10.85
CA ALA A 100 3.40 -11.94 -11.29
C ALA A 100 2.30 -10.95 -11.72
N ALA A 101 1.28 -11.44 -12.43
CA ALA A 101 0.13 -10.63 -12.83
C ALA A 101 -0.67 -10.13 -11.63
N LEU A 102 -0.82 -10.95 -10.60
CA LEU A 102 -1.57 -10.59 -9.40
C LEU A 102 -0.79 -9.59 -8.53
N ALA A 103 0.51 -9.81 -8.36
CA ALA A 103 1.41 -8.85 -7.71
C ALA A 103 1.37 -7.49 -8.43
N CYS A 104 1.38 -7.48 -9.76
CA CYS A 104 1.22 -6.27 -10.55
C CYS A 104 -0.13 -5.58 -10.29
N ALA A 105 -1.22 -6.33 -10.18
CA ALA A 105 -2.54 -5.77 -9.89
C ALA A 105 -2.65 -5.13 -8.49
N LEU A 106 -1.82 -5.57 -7.54
CA LEU A 106 -1.74 -5.04 -6.18
C LEU A 106 -0.93 -3.74 -6.09
N VAL A 107 0.07 -3.55 -6.96
CA VAL A 107 0.92 -2.35 -6.97
C VAL A 107 0.51 -1.32 -8.02
N TYR A 108 -0.24 -1.72 -9.05
CA TYR A 108 -0.61 -0.84 -10.14
C TYR A 108 -1.65 0.20 -9.72
N GLU A 109 -1.35 1.46 -10.03
CA GLU A 109 -2.26 2.59 -9.88
C GLU A 109 -2.67 3.09 -11.26
N PRO A 110 -3.95 2.91 -11.65
CA PRO A 110 -4.44 3.37 -12.94
C PRO A 110 -4.50 4.91 -12.99
N ARG A 111 -4.25 5.47 -14.17
CA ARG A 111 -4.46 6.91 -14.40
C ARG A 111 -5.96 7.16 -14.52
N ARG A 112 -6.42 8.32 -14.05
CA ARG A 112 -7.86 8.69 -14.07
C ARG A 112 -8.52 8.61 -15.46
N ASP A 113 -7.74 8.82 -16.52
CA ASP A 113 -8.21 8.84 -17.90
C ASP A 113 -7.88 7.54 -18.68
N GLU A 114 -7.41 6.48 -18.01
CA GLU A 114 -7.14 5.21 -18.68
C GLU A 114 -8.45 4.47 -19.05
N PRO A 115 -8.58 3.96 -20.29
CA PRO A 115 -9.76 3.21 -20.71
C PRO A 115 -9.97 1.97 -19.84
N GLY A 116 -11.25 1.67 -19.60
CA GLY A 116 -11.70 0.57 -18.73
C GLY A 116 -11.33 -0.85 -19.19
N GLU A 117 -11.65 -1.80 -18.31
CA GLU A 117 -11.43 -3.26 -18.36
C GLU A 117 -10.61 -3.81 -19.54
N ARG A 118 -9.38 -4.23 -19.23
CA ARG A 118 -8.54 -5.01 -20.15
C ARG A 118 -8.80 -6.50 -20.00
N ALA A 119 -8.49 -7.26 -21.03
CA ALA A 119 -8.57 -8.71 -20.97
C ALA A 119 -7.71 -9.24 -19.81
N LEU A 120 -8.27 -10.15 -19.01
CA LEU A 120 -7.55 -10.78 -17.90
C LEU A 120 -6.88 -12.09 -18.33
N PRO A 121 -5.76 -12.48 -17.70
CA PRO A 121 -5.24 -13.84 -17.79
C PRO A 121 -6.33 -14.89 -17.57
N ARG A 122 -6.18 -16.04 -18.24
CA ARG A 122 -7.09 -17.19 -18.10
C ARG A 122 -6.65 -18.08 -16.92
N GLY A 123 -7.45 -19.09 -16.62
CA GLY A 123 -7.14 -20.06 -15.57
C GLY A 123 -7.36 -19.51 -14.16
N ALA A 124 -6.59 -20.00 -13.20
CA ALA A 124 -6.75 -19.72 -11.76
C ALA A 124 -6.60 -18.23 -11.39
N PHE A 125 -6.00 -17.41 -12.27
CA PHE A 125 -5.84 -15.98 -12.03
C PHE A 125 -7.16 -15.26 -11.73
N ARG A 126 -8.22 -15.54 -12.48
CA ARG A 126 -9.50 -14.82 -12.32
C ARG A 126 -10.16 -15.10 -10.98
N GLU A 127 -10.09 -16.35 -10.56
CA GLU A 127 -10.62 -16.79 -9.26
C GLU A 127 -9.82 -16.17 -8.12
N ALA A 128 -8.48 -16.23 -8.19
CA ALA A 128 -7.63 -15.60 -7.18
C ALA A 128 -7.83 -14.08 -7.10
N LEU A 129 -7.97 -13.39 -8.25
CA LEU A 129 -8.28 -11.96 -8.28
C LEU A 129 -9.64 -11.67 -7.66
N ALA A 130 -10.68 -12.44 -7.98
CA ALA A 130 -12.01 -12.27 -7.40
C ALA A 130 -11.99 -12.47 -5.87
N GLN A 131 -11.35 -13.54 -5.38
CA GLN A 131 -11.20 -13.77 -3.94
C GLN A 131 -10.39 -12.66 -3.25
N THR A 132 -9.36 -12.13 -3.92
CA THR A 132 -8.57 -11.00 -3.41
C THR A 132 -9.41 -9.70 -3.35
N LEU A 133 -10.27 -9.46 -4.34
CA LEU A 133 -11.19 -8.31 -4.35
C LEU A 133 -12.26 -8.44 -3.27
N ASP A 134 -12.82 -9.63 -3.07
CA ASP A 134 -13.78 -9.91 -1.99
C ASP A 134 -13.16 -9.69 -0.61
N LEU A 135 -11.89 -10.10 -0.43
CA LEU A 135 -11.15 -9.86 0.80
C LEU A 135 -10.86 -8.37 0.99
N TRP A 136 -10.44 -7.67 -0.07
CA TRP A 136 -10.22 -6.22 -0.04
C TRP A 136 -11.49 -5.49 0.41
N GLN A 137 -12.66 -5.83 -0.13
CA GLN A 137 -13.92 -5.20 0.28
C GLN A 137 -14.18 -5.35 1.79
N ARG A 138 -13.97 -6.56 2.35
CA ARG A 138 -14.15 -6.80 3.78
C ARG A 138 -13.17 -6.01 4.64
N LEU A 139 -11.93 -5.89 4.20
CA LEU A 139 -10.91 -5.10 4.90
C LEU A 139 -11.21 -3.60 4.80
N ASP A 140 -11.64 -3.11 3.65
CA ASP A 140 -12.05 -1.71 3.44
C ASP A 140 -13.27 -1.35 4.32
N ASP A 141 -14.26 -2.24 4.42
CA ASP A 141 -15.40 -2.08 5.31
C ASP A 141 -14.94 -2.01 6.78
N LEU A 142 -14.05 -2.90 7.21
CA LEU A 142 -13.49 -2.91 8.57
C LEU A 142 -12.71 -1.63 8.89
N GLU A 143 -11.92 -1.13 7.94
CA GLU A 143 -11.19 0.14 8.06
C GLU A 143 -12.16 1.32 8.19
N ARG A 144 -13.20 1.37 7.37
CA ARG A 144 -14.22 2.44 7.39
C ARG A 144 -15.04 2.43 8.68
N ASP A 145 -15.44 1.25 9.16
CA ASP A 145 -16.14 1.08 10.44
C ASP A 145 -15.27 1.60 11.61
N SER A 146 -13.95 1.42 11.49
CA SER A 146 -12.93 1.95 12.40
C SER A 146 -12.60 3.43 12.16
N ARG A 147 -13.32 4.12 11.26
CA ARG A 147 -13.13 5.53 10.87
C ARG A 147 -11.73 5.82 10.28
N LEU A 148 -11.18 4.86 9.56
CA LEU A 148 -10.01 5.02 8.70
C LEU A 148 -10.47 5.40 7.27
N PRO A 149 -9.59 5.96 6.42
CA PRO A 149 -9.96 6.38 5.07
C PRO A 149 -10.33 5.23 4.12
N GLY A 150 -10.02 3.97 4.47
CA GLY A 150 -10.11 2.83 3.56
C GLY A 150 -8.94 2.76 2.60
N SER A 151 -8.99 1.80 1.66
CA SER A 151 -7.95 1.55 0.66
C SER A 151 -8.53 1.47 -0.75
N GLU A 152 -7.73 1.78 -1.78
CA GLU A 152 -8.17 1.64 -3.16
C GLU A 152 -8.14 0.18 -3.64
N PRO A 153 -9.14 -0.26 -4.43
CA PRO A 153 -9.19 -1.64 -4.91
C PRO A 153 -7.98 -1.99 -5.77
N PRO A 154 -7.52 -3.25 -5.75
CA PRO A 154 -6.56 -3.76 -6.72
C PRO A 154 -7.01 -3.49 -8.17
N ALA A 155 -6.08 -3.03 -9.00
CA ALA A 155 -6.36 -2.68 -10.39
C ALA A 155 -5.72 -3.69 -11.35
N ALA A 156 -6.54 -4.40 -12.13
CA ALA A 156 -6.04 -5.45 -13.02
C ALA A 156 -5.63 -4.96 -14.43
N GLY A 157 -5.56 -3.65 -14.66
CA GLY A 157 -5.31 -3.05 -15.98
C GLY A 157 -4.00 -3.49 -16.64
N LEU A 158 -2.95 -3.79 -15.86
CA LEU A 158 -1.67 -4.30 -16.38
C LEU A 158 -1.46 -5.80 -16.18
N ALA A 159 -2.44 -6.52 -15.63
CA ALA A 159 -2.28 -7.92 -15.25
C ALA A 159 -1.91 -8.83 -16.44
N LEU A 160 -2.60 -8.69 -17.58
CA LEU A 160 -2.30 -9.51 -18.76
C LEU A 160 -0.94 -9.18 -19.38
N ALA A 161 -0.56 -7.90 -19.40
CA ALA A 161 0.74 -7.46 -19.88
C ALA A 161 1.86 -8.07 -19.04
N MET A 162 1.73 -8.00 -17.70
CA MET A 162 2.67 -8.60 -16.77
C MET A 162 2.72 -10.12 -16.88
N HIS A 163 1.57 -10.78 -16.99
CA HIS A 163 1.49 -12.23 -17.21
C HIS A 163 2.25 -12.65 -18.47
N SER A 164 1.98 -12.00 -19.61
CA SER A 164 2.64 -12.28 -20.89
C SER A 164 4.14 -12.02 -20.82
N TRP A 165 4.54 -10.95 -20.14
CA TRP A 165 5.94 -10.67 -19.89
C TRP A 165 6.61 -11.76 -19.03
N ALA A 166 6.03 -12.14 -17.89
CA ALA A 166 6.58 -13.20 -17.05
C ALA A 166 6.67 -14.55 -17.78
N LYS A 167 5.78 -14.80 -18.76
CA LYS A 167 5.80 -15.98 -19.64
C LYS A 167 6.88 -15.94 -20.73
N GLY A 168 7.58 -14.81 -20.91
CA GLY A 168 8.68 -14.68 -21.87
C GLY A 168 8.34 -13.95 -23.18
N MET A 169 7.17 -13.30 -23.28
CA MET A 169 6.79 -12.55 -24.48
C MET A 169 7.73 -11.36 -24.76
N PRO A 170 8.12 -11.08 -26.02
CA PRO A 170 8.95 -9.92 -26.35
C PRO A 170 8.37 -8.59 -25.87
N LEU A 171 9.23 -7.66 -25.43
CA LEU A 171 8.82 -6.38 -24.83
C LEU A 171 7.98 -5.54 -25.80
N ASP A 172 8.41 -5.44 -27.06
CA ASP A 172 7.72 -4.66 -28.09
C ASP A 172 6.27 -5.12 -28.30
N ARG A 173 6.00 -6.41 -28.09
CA ARG A 173 4.66 -6.98 -28.18
C ARG A 173 3.84 -6.65 -26.94
N VAL A 174 4.42 -6.82 -25.76
CA VAL A 174 3.76 -6.48 -24.48
C VAL A 174 3.36 -5.01 -24.44
N LEU A 175 4.25 -4.09 -24.84
CA LEU A 175 3.98 -2.66 -24.85
C LEU A 175 2.87 -2.27 -25.84
N ARG A 176 2.86 -2.87 -27.04
CA ARG A 176 1.81 -2.65 -28.04
C ARG A 176 0.45 -3.17 -27.59
N GLU A 177 0.39 -4.38 -27.04
CA GLU A 177 -0.87 -4.98 -26.56
C GLU A 177 -1.43 -4.24 -25.33
N ALA A 178 -0.56 -3.62 -24.53
CA ALA A 178 -0.93 -2.87 -23.33
C ALA A 178 -1.08 -1.36 -23.56
N ASP A 179 -0.86 -0.86 -24.78
CA ASP A 179 -0.79 0.58 -25.10
C ASP A 179 0.00 1.39 -24.04
N LEU A 180 1.21 0.91 -23.72
CA LEU A 180 2.00 1.40 -22.58
C LEU A 180 3.38 1.88 -23.03
N ALA A 181 3.84 2.99 -22.46
CA ALA A 181 5.21 3.45 -22.65
C ALA A 181 6.21 2.52 -21.96
N ALA A 182 7.39 2.32 -22.56
CA ALA A 182 8.43 1.45 -22.01
C ALA A 182 8.86 1.85 -20.59
N GLY A 183 8.96 3.15 -20.31
CA GLY A 183 9.34 3.66 -18.98
C GLY A 183 8.33 3.31 -17.89
N ASP A 184 7.03 3.48 -18.17
CA ASP A 184 5.96 3.09 -17.24
C ASP A 184 5.95 1.59 -16.99
N PHE A 185 6.12 0.79 -18.05
CA PHE A 185 6.23 -0.65 -17.90
C PHE A 185 7.39 -1.07 -16.99
N VAL A 186 8.58 -0.49 -17.19
CA VAL A 186 9.75 -0.80 -16.36
C VAL A 186 9.52 -0.41 -14.90
N ARG A 187 8.87 0.73 -14.63
CA ARG A 187 8.49 1.15 -13.27
C ARG A 187 7.59 0.11 -12.60
N TRP A 188 6.51 -0.30 -13.26
CA TRP A 188 5.58 -1.29 -12.70
C TRP A 188 6.22 -2.68 -12.56
N ALA A 189 7.10 -3.07 -13.49
CA ALA A 189 7.86 -4.31 -13.38
C ALA A 189 8.79 -4.31 -12.16
N LYS A 190 9.44 -3.19 -11.84
CA LYS A 190 10.28 -3.06 -10.63
C LYS A 190 9.45 -3.19 -9.35
N GLN A 191 8.34 -2.46 -9.23
CA GLN A 191 7.47 -2.58 -8.05
C GLN A 191 6.86 -3.99 -7.92
N THR A 192 6.55 -4.64 -9.04
CA THR A 192 6.10 -6.04 -9.05
C THR A 192 7.21 -6.98 -8.55
N ILE A 193 8.46 -6.77 -8.97
CA ILE A 193 9.63 -7.52 -8.48
C ILE A 193 9.79 -7.33 -6.97
N ASP A 194 9.67 -6.09 -6.47
CA ASP A 194 9.85 -5.80 -5.04
C ASP A 194 8.78 -6.52 -4.20
N LEU A 195 7.51 -6.51 -4.63
CA LEU A 195 6.45 -7.24 -3.94
C LEU A 195 6.66 -8.76 -4.02
N LEU A 196 7.03 -9.30 -5.18
CA LEU A 196 7.32 -10.73 -5.32
C LEU A 196 8.50 -11.19 -4.44
N ASP A 197 9.52 -10.35 -4.30
CA ASP A 197 10.66 -10.61 -3.41
C ASP A 197 10.20 -10.69 -1.95
N GLN A 198 9.41 -9.71 -1.49
CA GLN A 198 8.81 -9.74 -0.16
C GLN A 198 7.95 -10.98 0.06
N MET A 199 7.06 -11.32 -0.89
CA MET A 199 6.23 -12.53 -0.82
C MET A 199 7.07 -13.79 -0.72
N SER A 200 8.20 -13.88 -1.43
CA SER A 200 9.11 -15.03 -1.38
C SER A 200 9.78 -15.24 -0.01
N LEU A 201 9.76 -14.23 0.85
CA LEU A 201 10.36 -14.23 2.19
C LEU A 201 9.36 -14.55 3.30
N VAL A 202 8.06 -14.38 3.05
CA VAL A 202 6.99 -14.49 4.06
C VAL A 202 5.95 -15.57 3.77
N ALA A 203 5.80 -16.00 2.52
CA ALA A 203 4.83 -17.02 2.13
C ALA A 203 5.29 -18.44 2.53
N GLU A 204 4.33 -19.37 2.57
CA GLU A 204 4.60 -20.80 2.74
C GLU A 204 5.54 -21.34 1.63
N PRO A 205 6.32 -22.41 1.88
CA PRO A 205 7.41 -22.85 1.00
C PRO A 205 7.01 -23.08 -0.47
N SER A 206 5.80 -23.58 -0.72
CA SER A 206 5.26 -23.81 -2.06
C SER A 206 5.11 -22.48 -2.82
N LEU A 207 4.35 -21.55 -2.26
CA LEU A 207 4.09 -20.24 -2.87
C LEU A 207 5.35 -19.38 -2.93
N ALA A 208 6.23 -19.47 -1.93
CA ALA A 208 7.54 -18.79 -1.95
C ALA A 208 8.40 -19.24 -3.14
N THR A 209 8.34 -20.52 -3.52
CA THR A 209 9.03 -21.02 -4.71
C THR A 209 8.42 -20.46 -5.99
N VAL A 210 7.09 -20.36 -6.06
CA VAL A 210 6.39 -19.74 -7.19
C VAL A 210 6.73 -18.25 -7.29
N ALA A 211 6.79 -17.53 -6.18
CA ALA A 211 7.16 -16.12 -6.13
C ALA A 211 8.57 -15.85 -6.67
N ARG A 212 9.57 -16.69 -6.32
CA ARG A 212 10.93 -16.57 -6.89
C ARG A 212 10.95 -16.80 -8.40
N ARG A 213 10.23 -17.80 -8.88
CA ARG A 213 10.10 -18.06 -10.33
C ARG A 213 9.40 -16.92 -11.05
N ALA A 214 8.38 -16.33 -10.44
CA ALA A 214 7.67 -15.17 -10.97
C ALA A 214 8.62 -13.96 -11.06
N LEU A 215 9.39 -13.72 -10.00
CA LEU A 215 10.40 -12.66 -9.95
C LEU A 215 11.42 -12.82 -11.09
N ASP A 216 11.98 -14.02 -11.26
CA ASP A 216 12.94 -14.31 -12.33
C ASP A 216 12.32 -14.10 -13.72
N GLY A 217 11.05 -14.48 -13.90
CA GLY A 217 10.30 -14.27 -15.15
C GLY A 217 10.11 -12.79 -15.49
N VAL A 218 9.94 -11.93 -14.48
CA VAL A 218 9.78 -10.48 -14.66
C VAL A 218 11.14 -9.79 -14.82
N ARG A 219 12.17 -10.22 -14.07
CA ARG A 219 13.52 -9.65 -14.07
C ARG A 219 14.35 -10.12 -15.28
N ARG A 220 13.97 -9.69 -16.48
CA ARG A 220 14.68 -10.00 -17.73
C ARG A 220 14.77 -8.80 -18.67
N GLY A 221 15.63 -8.89 -19.69
CA GLY A 221 15.78 -7.83 -20.70
C GLY A 221 16.05 -6.46 -20.06
N ILE A 222 15.41 -5.41 -20.59
CA ILE A 222 15.60 -4.03 -20.11
C ILE A 222 15.31 -3.85 -18.61
N VAL A 223 14.43 -4.66 -18.02
CA VAL A 223 14.11 -4.62 -16.59
C VAL A 223 15.31 -5.06 -15.75
N ALA A 224 16.10 -6.02 -16.23
CA ALA A 224 17.31 -6.49 -15.56
C ALA A 224 18.51 -5.54 -15.75
N TYR A 225 18.59 -4.84 -16.89
CA TYR A 225 19.70 -3.93 -17.19
C TYR A 225 19.49 -2.49 -16.71
N SER A 226 18.25 -2.11 -16.40
CA SER A 226 17.94 -0.78 -15.83
C SER A 226 18.30 -0.75 -14.35
N SER A 227 19.59 -0.62 -14.04
CA SER A 227 20.04 -0.17 -12.72
C SER A 227 19.58 1.28 -12.51
N VAL A 228 19.03 1.56 -11.33
CA VAL A 228 18.89 2.94 -10.82
C VAL A 228 20.27 3.48 -10.51
#